data_AF-A0A919KBZ2-F1
#
_entry.id   AF-A0A919KBZ2-F1
#
_cell.length_a   1.000
_cell.length_b   1.000
_cell.length_c   1.000
_cell.angle_alpha   90.00
_cell.angle_beta   90.00
_cell.angle_gamma   90.00
#
_symmetry.space_group_name_H-M   'P 1'
#
loop_
_entity.id
_entity.type
_entity.pdbx_description
1 polymer ?
#
loop_
_entity_poly.entity_id
_entity_poly.type
_entity_poly.pdbx_seq_one_letter_code
_entity_poly.pdbx_strand_id
1 'polypeptide(L)'
;MDLFVVRATAHRITQLTRAPAQPAAPAQPAASAQPAAPAQPAAPAGQAGQAGQAGQAGQAGRRHVLEPFRILAEADGWCRLDRDPREVGAATRTVACVLRLEGDALRVTAYSPDGTLAGDDDAPRLAGLPDGTDLMRRARTFRDARYSPKARLADACRALGVPLVLMEPEPTRPHVTVPPTMPNVTGPNITGPNVTGPNVTGPGGAVSPNAVSPTGVVLVRAPVATAAADAALTGQSAWTVSLAADSLAVGWSLHLWDGAGRPVPPVAAADALALNRPAVACWWSPELAGFVVVHRRPVAAHEWGGRAPVTPESTARAGRALAGDFGVPDQAVHVTALLRRTDRNPTDALAELFALLGLPRFALATGPELVTWAAAQPHAVHTERLGMFAAVRRSVRAAPAPSTVSLRRPLWYRLVNGAVAVVMALATAGLVLLWREGEINGWWVVLGAVTTLSYAWGLRPARSRRPSD
;
A
#
# COMPACT_ATOMS: atom_id res chain seq x y z
N MET A 1 14.93 -5.27 25.72
CA MET A 1 13.64 -4.89 25.09
C MET A 1 13.34 -5.95 24.06
N ASP A 2 12.14 -6.52 24.10
CA ASP A 2 11.77 -7.63 23.26
C ASP A 2 10.64 -7.16 22.33
N LEU A 3 10.83 -7.37 21.03
CA LEU A 3 9.86 -7.03 19.99
C LEU A 3 9.48 -8.32 19.26
N PHE A 4 8.26 -8.78 19.52
CA PHE A 4 7.67 -9.96 18.90
C PHE A 4 6.81 -9.53 17.71
N VAL A 5 7.17 -9.95 16.50
CA VAL A 5 6.45 -9.57 15.28
C VAL A 5 6.18 -10.76 14.37
N VAL A 6 5.03 -10.74 13.71
CA VAL A 6 4.63 -11.77 12.74
C VAL A 6 4.07 -11.11 11.48
N ARG A 7 4.43 -11.63 10.31
CA ARG A 7 3.91 -11.13 9.03
C ARG A 7 2.55 -11.78 8.72
N ALA A 8 1.52 -11.38 9.44
CA ALA A 8 0.14 -11.81 9.21
C ALA A 8 -0.84 -10.66 9.51
N THR A 9 -1.99 -10.67 8.86
CA THR A 9 -3.06 -9.71 9.14
C THR A 9 -3.75 -10.04 10.47
N ALA A 10 -4.19 -9.02 11.22
CA ALA A 10 -4.86 -9.23 12.50
C ALA A 10 -6.12 -10.11 12.37
N HIS A 11 -6.81 -10.02 11.22
CA HIS A 11 -7.97 -10.86 10.93
C HIS A 11 -7.62 -12.35 10.93
N ARG A 12 -6.52 -12.73 10.25
CA ARG A 12 -6.09 -14.13 10.15
C ARG A 12 -5.64 -14.67 11.50
N ILE A 13 -4.98 -13.83 12.28
CA ILE A 13 -4.55 -14.12 13.64
C ILE A 13 -5.76 -14.30 14.58
N THR A 14 -6.77 -13.43 14.49
CA THR A 14 -7.99 -13.49 15.33
C THR A 14 -8.86 -14.70 15.01
N GLN A 15 -8.87 -15.18 13.76
CA GLN A 15 -9.57 -16.42 13.41
C GLN A 15 -8.97 -17.64 14.12
N LEU A 16 -7.65 -17.66 14.38
CA LEU A 16 -6.99 -18.75 15.10
C LEU A 16 -7.38 -18.81 16.58
N THR A 17 -7.61 -17.66 17.22
CA THR A 17 -8.01 -17.61 18.64
C THR A 17 -9.51 -17.84 18.86
N ARG A 18 -10.34 -17.62 17.84
CA ARG A 18 -11.80 -17.82 17.93
C ARG A 18 -12.29 -19.20 17.52
N ALA A 19 -11.44 -20.06 16.94
CA ALA A 19 -11.85 -21.40 16.57
C ALA A 19 -12.24 -22.18 17.85
N PRO A 20 -13.53 -22.53 18.06
CA PRO A 20 -13.92 -23.29 19.23
C PRO A 20 -13.16 -24.62 19.21
N ALA A 21 -12.65 -25.04 20.36
CA ALA A 21 -12.06 -26.37 20.52
C ALA A 21 -13.08 -27.40 20.03
N GLN A 22 -12.86 -27.94 18.83
CA GLN A 22 -13.74 -28.91 18.24
C GLN A 22 -13.75 -30.11 19.20
N PRO A 23 -14.91 -30.49 19.80
CA PRO A 23 -14.94 -31.55 20.78
C PRO A 23 -14.34 -32.81 20.16
N ALA A 24 -13.40 -33.44 20.87
CA ALA A 24 -12.75 -34.65 20.41
C ALA A 24 -13.84 -35.65 20.00
N ALA A 25 -13.81 -36.09 18.74
CA ALA A 25 -14.72 -37.13 18.27
C ALA A 25 -14.60 -38.34 19.21
N PRO A 26 -15.71 -38.92 19.68
CA PRO A 26 -15.65 -40.10 20.53
C PRO A 26 -14.82 -41.17 19.82
N ALA A 27 -13.83 -41.71 20.54
CA ALA A 27 -12.94 -42.73 20.02
C ALA A 27 -13.76 -43.88 19.43
N GLN A 28 -13.64 -44.10 18.12
CA GLN A 28 -14.19 -45.29 17.49
C GLN A 28 -13.54 -46.51 18.16
N PRO A 29 -14.32 -47.48 18.67
CA PRO A 29 -13.76 -48.72 19.20
C PRO A 29 -12.97 -49.42 18.11
N ALA A 30 -11.75 -49.83 18.46
CA ALA A 30 -10.82 -50.52 17.57
C ALA A 30 -11.51 -51.72 16.93
N ALA A 31 -11.62 -51.69 15.60
CA ALA A 31 -12.08 -52.83 14.83
C ALA A 31 -11.04 -53.96 14.96
N SER A 32 -11.57 -55.13 15.26
CA SER A 32 -10.88 -56.39 15.54
C SER A 32 -9.81 -56.72 14.51
N ALA A 33 -8.66 -57.14 15.02
CA ALA A 33 -7.54 -57.67 14.26
C ALA A 33 -7.97 -58.86 13.39
N GLN A 34 -7.64 -58.79 12.10
CA GLN A 34 -7.77 -59.87 11.15
C GLN A 34 -6.47 -60.71 11.19
N PRO A 35 -6.54 -62.05 11.25
CA PRO A 35 -5.38 -62.90 11.50
C PRO A 35 -4.47 -63.01 10.27
N ALA A 36 -3.16 -63.00 10.55
CA ALA A 36 -2.08 -63.16 9.59
C ALA A 36 -2.06 -64.56 8.96
N ALA A 37 -1.80 -64.61 7.65
CA ALA A 37 -1.42 -65.83 6.92
C ALA A 37 0.12 -65.97 6.91
N PRO A 38 0.65 -67.20 6.72
CA PRO A 38 1.96 -67.58 7.25
C PRO A 38 3.14 -67.34 6.30
N ALA A 39 4.31 -67.39 6.94
CA ALA A 39 5.66 -67.20 6.47
C ALA A 39 6.09 -68.03 5.24
N GLN A 40 7.03 -67.45 4.49
CA GLN A 40 8.09 -68.19 3.78
C GLN A 40 9.47 -67.56 4.07
N PRO A 41 10.56 -68.35 3.98
CA PRO A 41 11.72 -68.21 4.87
C PRO A 41 12.93 -67.46 4.29
N ALA A 42 13.86 -67.19 5.22
CA ALA A 42 15.22 -66.66 5.12
C ALA A 42 16.10 -67.29 3.99
N ALA A 43 17.21 -66.72 3.51
CA ALA A 43 18.33 -66.01 4.17
C ALA A 43 19.30 -65.44 3.06
N PRO A 44 20.57 -65.02 3.33
CA PRO A 44 21.17 -64.34 4.48
C PRO A 44 21.99 -63.07 4.14
N ALA A 45 22.17 -62.25 5.18
CA ALA A 45 23.38 -61.54 5.65
C ALA A 45 24.34 -60.80 4.68
N GLY A 46 24.50 -59.50 4.97
CA GLY A 46 25.66 -58.70 4.56
C GLY A 46 25.68 -57.28 5.15
N GLN A 47 26.22 -57.15 6.38
CA GLN A 47 26.99 -56.00 6.93
C GLN A 47 26.30 -54.60 7.01
N ALA A 48 25.94 -54.11 8.19
CA ALA A 48 26.79 -53.53 9.26
C ALA A 48 27.04 -52.02 9.10
N GLY A 49 26.46 -51.23 10.02
CA GLY A 49 27.03 -49.97 10.48
C GLY A 49 26.25 -48.70 10.14
N GLN A 50 25.22 -48.35 10.92
CA GLN A 50 24.95 -46.96 11.31
C GLN A 50 23.97 -46.92 12.49
N ALA A 51 24.54 -46.75 13.69
CA ALA A 51 23.81 -46.43 14.90
C ALA A 51 23.70 -44.90 15.02
N GLY A 52 22.50 -44.40 15.33
CA GLY A 52 22.33 -43.07 15.92
C GLY A 52 21.37 -42.12 15.22
N GLN A 53 20.10 -42.51 14.98
CA GLN A 53 18.99 -41.56 14.84
C GLN A 53 17.65 -42.30 14.98
N ALA A 54 17.23 -42.54 16.22
CA ALA A 54 15.90 -43.05 16.53
C ALA A 54 15.37 -42.32 17.77
N GLY A 55 14.60 -41.26 17.54
CA GLY A 55 14.01 -40.47 18.62
C GLY A 55 13.20 -39.28 18.15
N GLN A 56 12.45 -39.37 17.04
CA GLN A 56 11.56 -38.28 16.59
C GLN A 56 10.35 -38.72 15.75
N ALA A 57 9.91 -39.97 15.89
CA ALA A 57 8.68 -40.46 15.27
C ALA A 57 7.63 -40.72 16.36
N GLY A 58 6.92 -39.68 16.79
CA GLY A 58 5.87 -39.83 17.82
C GLY A 58 5.02 -38.59 18.13
N GLN A 59 5.31 -37.41 17.56
CA GLN A 59 4.57 -36.16 17.85
C GLN A 59 3.53 -35.77 16.78
N ALA A 60 3.04 -36.73 15.99
CA ALA A 60 1.95 -36.49 15.06
C ALA A 60 0.60 -36.64 15.77
N GLY A 61 0.00 -35.53 16.21
CA GLY A 61 -1.46 -35.52 16.49
C GLY A 61 -1.97 -34.65 17.63
N ARG A 62 -1.11 -34.05 18.48
CA ARG A 62 -1.60 -33.09 19.48
C ARG A 62 -1.86 -31.74 18.80
N ARG A 63 -3.13 -31.44 18.51
CA ARG A 63 -3.58 -30.06 18.25
C ARG A 63 -3.30 -29.25 19.52
N HIS A 64 -2.15 -28.58 19.56
CA HIS A 64 -1.85 -27.62 20.61
C HIS A 64 -2.89 -26.50 20.53
N VAL A 65 -3.68 -26.37 21.59
CA VAL A 65 -4.53 -25.19 21.78
C VAL A 65 -3.57 -24.03 21.98
N LEU A 66 -3.53 -23.11 21.01
CA LEU A 66 -2.72 -21.91 21.11
C LEU A 66 -3.18 -21.12 22.33
N GLU A 67 -2.25 -20.77 23.21
CA GLU A 67 -2.60 -19.85 24.27
C GLU A 67 -3.04 -18.50 23.69
N PRO A 68 -4.03 -17.84 24.30
CA PRO A 68 -4.56 -16.58 23.79
C PRO A 68 -3.47 -15.50 23.84
N PHE A 69 -3.01 -15.03 22.69
CA PHE A 69 -2.08 -13.90 22.56
C PHE A 69 -2.84 -12.59 22.28
N ARG A 70 -2.21 -11.45 22.60
CA ARG A 70 -2.75 -10.11 22.33
C ARG A 70 -1.98 -9.44 21.20
N ILE A 71 -2.71 -8.94 20.20
CA ILE A 71 -2.14 -8.06 19.17
C ILE A 71 -2.01 -6.66 19.78
N LEU A 72 -0.79 -6.16 19.87
CA LEU A 72 -0.48 -4.85 20.42
C LEU A 72 -0.57 -3.74 19.37
N ALA A 73 -0.17 -4.03 18.13
CA ALA A 73 -0.23 -3.10 17.00
C ALA A 73 -0.22 -3.85 15.65
N GLU A 74 -0.74 -3.23 14.59
CA GLU A 74 -0.72 -3.75 13.21
C GLU A 74 -0.30 -2.64 12.24
N ALA A 75 0.59 -2.97 11.29
CA ALA A 75 1.01 -2.08 10.21
C ALA A 75 1.55 -2.89 9.03
N ASP A 76 1.14 -2.55 7.80
CA ASP A 76 1.63 -3.15 6.53
C ASP A 76 1.68 -4.70 6.50
N GLY A 77 0.69 -5.34 7.11
CA GLY A 77 0.59 -6.81 7.18
C GLY A 77 1.52 -7.45 8.22
N TRP A 78 2.12 -6.66 9.11
CA TRP A 78 2.82 -7.09 10.30
C TRP A 78 1.99 -6.81 11.55
N CYS A 79 2.00 -7.75 12.49
CA CYS A 79 1.42 -7.60 13.82
C CYS A 79 2.51 -7.68 14.88
N ARG A 80 2.47 -6.77 15.86
CA ARG A 80 3.24 -6.87 17.11
C ARG A 80 2.44 -7.66 18.13
N LEU A 81 3.07 -8.66 18.75
CA LEU A 81 2.45 -9.54 19.74
C LEU A 81 2.99 -9.26 21.15
N ASP A 82 2.24 -9.71 22.16
CA ASP A 82 2.62 -9.65 23.57
C ASP A 82 3.56 -10.79 24.03
N ARG A 83 3.78 -11.80 23.18
CA ARG A 83 4.56 -13.00 23.47
C ARG A 83 5.21 -13.60 22.23
N ASP A 84 5.95 -14.70 22.41
CA ASP A 84 6.68 -15.41 21.36
C ASP A 84 5.79 -15.69 20.13
N PRO A 85 6.17 -15.19 18.93
CA PRO A 85 5.37 -15.32 17.72
C PRO A 85 5.54 -16.68 17.02
N ARG A 86 6.37 -17.60 17.53
CA ARG A 86 6.67 -18.89 16.88
C ARG A 86 5.40 -19.69 16.56
N GLU A 87 4.54 -19.88 17.54
CA GLU A 87 3.32 -20.68 17.36
C GLU A 87 2.34 -20.00 16.39
N VAL A 88 2.27 -18.66 16.43
CA VAL A 88 1.43 -17.86 15.53
C VAL A 88 1.96 -17.90 14.09
N GLY A 89 3.27 -17.80 13.90
CA GLY A 89 3.92 -17.94 12.59
C GLY A 89 3.66 -19.31 11.97
N ALA A 90 3.85 -20.37 12.75
CA ALA A 90 3.57 -21.75 12.32
C ALA A 90 2.09 -21.95 11.96
N ALA A 91 1.18 -21.49 12.82
CA ALA A 91 -0.27 -21.63 12.60
C ALA A 91 -0.77 -20.82 11.39
N THR A 92 -0.20 -19.63 11.14
CA THR A 92 -0.56 -18.79 10.00
C THR A 92 0.21 -19.13 8.72
N ARG A 93 1.22 -19.99 8.80
CA ARG A 93 2.21 -20.27 7.75
C ARG A 93 2.87 -19.00 7.23
N THR A 94 3.33 -18.15 8.13
CA THR A 94 4.04 -16.93 7.80
C THR A 94 5.33 -16.80 8.59
N VAL A 95 6.21 -15.93 8.12
CA VAL A 95 7.48 -15.63 8.82
C VAL A 95 7.18 -14.85 10.10
N ALA A 96 7.82 -15.27 11.19
CA ALA A 96 7.76 -14.62 12.48
C ALA A 96 9.18 -14.29 12.94
N CYS A 97 9.36 -13.18 13.65
CA CYS A 97 10.67 -12.74 14.14
C CYS A 97 10.57 -12.24 15.57
N VAL A 98 11.61 -12.53 16.36
CA VAL A 98 11.85 -11.96 17.69
C VAL A 98 13.11 -11.12 17.62
N LEU A 99 12.98 -9.84 17.93
CA LEU A 99 14.12 -8.94 18.07
C LEU A 99 14.33 -8.66 19.55
N ARG A 100 15.48 -9.05 20.08
CA ARG A 100 15.82 -8.90 21.48
C ARG A 100 17.09 -8.05 21.64
N LEU A 101 16.98 -6.98 22.40
CA LEU A 101 18.12 -6.15 22.82
C LEU A 101 18.54 -6.55 24.24
N GLU A 102 19.75 -7.10 24.37
CA GLU A 102 20.42 -7.48 25.61
C GLU A 102 21.65 -6.59 25.81
N GLY A 103 21.50 -5.52 26.60
CA GLY A 103 22.50 -4.44 26.64
C GLY A 103 22.65 -3.80 25.26
N ASP A 104 23.87 -3.82 24.71
CA ASP A 104 24.18 -3.31 23.37
C ASP A 104 24.11 -4.38 22.27
N ALA A 105 23.85 -5.64 22.63
CA ALA A 105 23.77 -6.74 21.68
C ALA A 105 22.33 -6.91 21.17
N LEU A 106 22.18 -6.89 19.84
CA LEU A 106 20.93 -7.23 19.18
C LEU A 106 20.96 -8.71 18.76
N ARG A 107 20.02 -9.50 19.28
CA ARG A 107 19.72 -10.86 18.82
C ARG A 107 18.44 -10.84 17.99
N VAL A 108 18.49 -11.45 16.81
CA VAL A 108 17.33 -11.60 15.92
C VAL A 108 17.11 -13.08 15.70
N THR A 109 15.95 -13.57 16.11
CA THR A 109 15.55 -14.95 15.90
C THR A 109 14.39 -14.97 14.92
N ALA A 110 14.58 -15.57 13.75
CA ALA A 110 13.51 -15.75 12.77
C ALA A 110 12.98 -17.18 12.81
N TYR A 111 11.69 -17.32 12.56
CA TYR A 111 11.00 -18.58 12.39
C TYR A 111 10.46 -18.64 10.97
N SER A 112 10.73 -19.73 10.27
CA SER A 112 10.13 -20.01 8.98
C SER A 112 8.63 -20.32 9.11
N PRO A 113 7.89 -20.33 8.00
CA PRO A 113 6.44 -20.62 8.00
C PRO A 113 6.02 -21.95 8.62
N ASP A 114 6.94 -22.90 8.80
CA ASP A 114 6.73 -24.18 9.49
C ASP A 114 7.02 -24.12 11.00
N GLY A 115 7.45 -22.97 11.52
CA GLY A 115 7.82 -22.77 12.92
C GLY A 115 9.21 -23.30 13.29
N THR A 116 10.01 -23.72 12.31
CA THR A 116 11.41 -24.08 12.54
C THR A 116 12.26 -22.82 12.71
N LEU A 117 13.31 -22.94 13.53
CA LEU A 117 14.24 -21.85 13.78
C LEU A 117 15.08 -21.65 12.52
N ALA A 118 15.02 -20.45 11.95
CA ALA A 118 15.96 -20.06 10.92
C ALA A 118 17.27 -19.60 11.57
N GLY A 119 18.41 -19.86 10.93
CA GLY A 119 19.67 -19.30 11.38
C GLY A 119 19.60 -17.77 11.40
N ASP A 120 20.32 -17.13 12.32
CA ASP A 120 20.31 -15.67 12.49
C ASP A 120 20.59 -14.92 11.17
N ASP A 121 21.42 -15.50 10.30
CA ASP A 121 21.81 -14.90 9.02
C ASP A 121 20.77 -15.09 7.91
N ASP A 122 19.80 -15.99 8.08
CA ASP A 122 18.73 -16.25 7.11
C ASP A 122 17.48 -15.39 7.34
N ALA A 123 17.39 -14.68 8.48
CA ALA A 123 16.24 -13.84 8.81
C ALA A 123 15.90 -12.79 7.72
N PRO A 124 16.87 -12.03 7.16
CA PRO A 124 16.58 -11.07 6.10
C PRO A 124 16.18 -11.74 4.77
N ARG A 125 16.74 -12.93 4.48
CA ARG A 125 16.40 -13.72 3.29
C ARG A 125 14.97 -14.22 3.36
N LEU A 126 14.52 -14.67 4.53
CA LEU A 126 13.14 -15.09 4.77
C LEU A 126 12.14 -13.93 4.64
N ALA A 127 12.55 -12.71 4.97
CA ALA A 127 11.73 -11.51 4.76
C ALA A 127 11.61 -11.12 3.26
N GLY A 128 12.52 -11.61 2.42
CA GLY A 128 12.53 -11.39 0.97
C GLY A 128 13.08 -10.02 0.55
N LEU A 129 13.92 -9.39 1.38
CA LEU A 129 14.50 -8.08 1.09
C LEU A 129 15.94 -8.23 0.56
N PRO A 130 16.24 -7.77 -0.67
CA PRO A 130 17.54 -7.98 -1.32
C PRO A 130 18.71 -7.35 -0.55
N ASP A 131 18.48 -6.20 0.12
CA ASP A 131 19.52 -5.46 0.85
C ASP A 131 19.46 -5.65 2.38
N GLY A 132 18.53 -6.48 2.87
CA GLY A 132 18.32 -6.64 4.31
C GLY A 132 19.53 -7.23 5.04
N THR A 133 20.35 -8.03 4.35
CA THR A 133 21.51 -8.72 4.93
C THR A 133 22.56 -7.73 5.44
N ASP A 134 22.87 -6.69 4.67
CA ASP A 134 23.91 -5.72 5.06
C ASP A 134 23.45 -4.79 6.18
N LEU A 135 22.18 -4.38 6.14
CA LEU A 135 21.55 -3.62 7.22
C LEU A 135 21.51 -4.44 8.52
N MET A 136 21.12 -5.72 8.44
CA MET A 136 21.10 -6.61 9.61
C MET A 136 22.50 -6.81 10.19
N ARG A 137 23.50 -7.04 9.31
CA ARG A 137 24.90 -7.15 9.71
C ARG A 137 25.35 -5.89 10.45
N ARG A 138 25.07 -4.70 9.90
CA ARG A 138 25.38 -3.41 10.53
C ARG A 138 24.72 -3.27 11.90
N ALA A 139 23.42 -3.59 12.01
CA ALA A 139 22.68 -3.50 13.27
C ALA A 139 23.31 -4.37 14.38
N ARG A 140 23.82 -5.56 14.01
CA ARG A 140 24.44 -6.51 14.95
C ARG A 140 25.91 -6.19 15.28
N THR A 141 26.72 -5.81 14.29
CA THR A 141 28.18 -5.76 14.45
C THR A 141 28.75 -4.36 14.67
N PHE A 142 28.06 -3.31 14.20
CA PHE A 142 28.61 -1.95 14.27
C PHE A 142 28.67 -1.48 15.72
N ARG A 143 29.86 -1.14 16.25
CA ARG A 143 30.02 -0.67 17.64
C ARG A 143 30.50 0.79 17.63
N ASP A 144 29.55 1.72 17.61
CA ASP A 144 29.78 3.15 17.81
C ASP A 144 28.88 3.60 18.96
N ALA A 145 29.41 4.41 19.89
CA ALA A 145 28.65 4.93 21.04
C ALA A 145 27.46 5.80 20.62
N ARG A 146 27.51 6.40 19.43
CA ARG A 146 26.40 7.18 18.84
C ARG A 146 25.30 6.28 18.28
N TYR A 147 25.59 5.00 18.03
CA TYR A 147 24.62 4.05 17.49
C TYR A 147 23.79 3.43 18.60
N SER A 148 22.78 4.21 19.03
CA SER A 148 21.89 3.85 20.13
C SER A 148 21.18 2.51 19.92
N PRO A 149 20.79 1.81 21.00
CA PRO A 149 20.00 0.57 20.92
C PRO A 149 18.71 0.73 20.09
N LYS A 150 18.06 1.91 20.17
CA LYS A 150 16.88 2.23 19.36
C LYS A 150 17.20 2.27 17.86
N ALA A 151 18.33 2.86 17.47
CA ALA A 151 18.77 2.91 16.08
C ALA A 151 19.11 1.51 15.54
N ARG A 152 19.76 0.65 16.35
CA ARG A 152 20.01 -0.76 16.01
C ARG A 152 18.73 -1.52 15.74
N LEU A 153 17.74 -1.38 16.63
CA LEU A 153 16.45 -2.04 16.48
C LEU A 153 15.70 -1.51 15.24
N ALA A 154 15.78 -0.22 14.95
CA ALA A 154 15.19 0.37 13.76
C ALA A 154 15.83 -0.18 12.46
N ASP A 155 17.15 -0.31 12.41
CA ASP A 155 17.83 -0.89 11.25
C ASP A 155 17.52 -2.38 11.08
N ALA A 156 17.39 -3.11 12.16
CA ALA A 156 16.95 -4.50 12.13
C ALA A 156 15.49 -4.63 11.63
N CYS A 157 14.59 -3.75 12.07
CA CYS A 157 13.23 -3.68 11.55
C CYS A 157 13.22 -3.37 10.04
N ARG A 158 14.02 -2.39 9.59
CA ARG A 158 14.17 -2.07 8.15
C ARG A 158 14.69 -3.26 7.35
N ALA A 159 15.70 -3.96 7.87
CA ALA A 159 16.28 -5.15 7.27
C ALA A 159 15.28 -6.30 7.10
N LEU A 160 14.29 -6.39 8.01
CA LEU A 160 13.22 -7.39 7.98
C LEU A 160 11.94 -6.88 7.30
N GLY A 161 11.86 -5.60 6.92
CA GLY A 161 10.66 -4.99 6.37
C GLY A 161 9.53 -4.80 7.40
N VAL A 162 9.87 -4.79 8.69
CA VAL A 162 8.95 -4.52 9.80
C VAL A 162 8.74 -3.00 9.91
N PRO A 163 7.51 -2.50 9.83
CA PRO A 163 7.23 -1.07 9.95
C PRO A 163 7.68 -0.51 11.31
N LEU A 164 8.40 0.61 11.29
CA LEU A 164 8.94 1.24 12.51
C LEU A 164 7.86 1.69 13.50
N VAL A 165 6.64 1.96 13.03
CA VAL A 165 5.49 2.28 13.89
C VAL A 165 5.19 1.18 14.90
N LEU A 166 5.55 -0.08 14.60
CA LEU A 166 5.39 -1.19 15.56
C LEU A 166 6.37 -1.11 16.74
N MET A 167 7.45 -0.34 16.63
CA MET A 167 8.40 -0.13 17.72
C MET A 167 7.93 0.89 18.75
N GLU A 168 6.96 1.74 18.39
CA GLU A 168 6.46 2.74 19.31
C GLU A 168 5.79 2.03 20.52
N PRO A 169 6.05 2.49 21.75
CA PRO A 169 5.32 1.98 22.90
C PRO A 169 3.83 2.19 22.65
N GLU A 170 2.99 1.21 23.04
CA GLU A 170 1.54 1.38 22.96
C GLU A 170 1.20 2.72 23.61
N PRO A 171 0.54 3.65 22.90
CA PRO A 171 0.21 4.94 23.48
C PRO A 171 -0.58 4.64 24.73
N THR A 172 -0.03 5.03 25.89
CA THR A 172 -0.66 4.80 27.19
C THR A 172 -2.02 5.44 27.09
N ARG A 173 -3.07 4.63 26.90
CA ARG A 173 -4.43 5.18 26.82
C ARG A 173 -4.62 5.90 28.14
N PRO A 174 -4.96 7.20 28.14
CA PRO A 174 -5.20 7.91 29.39
C PRO A 174 -6.23 7.08 30.15
N HIS A 175 -5.85 6.66 31.35
CA HIS A 175 -6.74 5.91 32.22
C HIS A 175 -7.89 6.87 32.52
N VAL A 176 -9.02 6.70 31.84
CA VAL A 176 -10.22 7.47 32.14
C VAL A 176 -10.73 6.92 33.45
N THR A 177 -10.30 7.54 34.55
CA THR A 177 -10.91 7.35 35.86
C THR A 177 -12.32 7.92 35.75
N VAL A 178 -13.31 7.07 35.45
CA VAL A 178 -14.71 7.48 35.48
C VAL A 178 -15.05 7.77 36.95
N PRO A 179 -15.37 9.01 37.33
CA PRO A 179 -15.82 9.29 38.70
C PRO A 179 -17.15 8.56 38.96
N PRO A 180 -17.38 8.05 40.18
CA PRO A 180 -18.58 7.30 40.47
C PRO A 180 -19.82 8.20 40.43
N THR A 181 -20.79 7.81 39.59
CA THR A 181 -22.23 8.09 39.69
C THR A 181 -22.65 9.56 39.87
N MET A 182 -23.05 10.19 38.76
CA MET A 182 -24.07 11.24 38.76
C MET A 182 -25.25 10.82 37.87
N PRO A 183 -26.46 11.31 38.17
CA PRO A 183 -27.71 10.70 37.74
C PRO A 183 -28.01 10.95 36.26
N ASN A 184 -28.67 9.94 35.71
CA ASN A 184 -29.09 9.77 34.33
C ASN A 184 -29.84 11.01 33.78
N VAL A 185 -29.23 11.71 32.83
CA VAL A 185 -29.92 12.69 31.97
C VAL A 185 -29.90 12.12 30.55
N THR A 186 -31.07 11.65 30.11
CA THR A 186 -31.35 11.30 28.72
C THR A 186 -31.29 12.56 27.85
N GLY A 187 -30.16 12.77 27.18
CA GLY A 187 -29.99 13.72 26.07
C GLY A 187 -29.90 12.99 24.72
N PRO A 188 -30.24 13.66 23.60
CA PRO A 188 -30.55 13.02 22.34
C PRO A 188 -29.30 12.50 21.62
N ASN A 189 -29.52 11.41 20.89
CA ASN A 189 -28.57 10.64 20.12
C ASN A 189 -27.86 11.51 19.06
N ILE A 190 -26.57 11.83 19.27
CA ILE A 190 -25.72 12.50 18.28
C ILE A 190 -25.06 11.44 17.40
N THR A 191 -25.64 11.21 16.23
CA THR A 191 -24.95 10.59 15.09
C THR A 191 -23.81 11.52 14.63
N GLY A 192 -22.56 11.04 14.73
CA GLY A 192 -21.35 11.81 14.39
C GLY A 192 -21.27 12.21 12.90
N PRO A 193 -20.49 13.26 12.58
CA PRO A 193 -20.45 13.83 11.24
C PRO A 193 -19.64 12.95 10.29
N ASN A 194 -20.22 12.76 9.11
CA ASN A 194 -19.58 12.17 7.96
C ASN A 194 -18.49 13.14 7.45
N VAL A 195 -17.24 12.69 7.37
CA VAL A 195 -16.12 13.50 6.86
C VAL A 195 -16.20 13.53 5.33
N THR A 196 -16.98 14.46 4.79
CA THR A 196 -16.76 14.98 3.44
C THR A 196 -15.55 15.91 3.52
N GLY A 197 -14.52 15.68 2.69
CA GLY A 197 -13.38 16.59 2.56
C GLY A 197 -13.82 18.01 2.17
N PRO A 198 -12.91 19.00 2.25
CA PRO A 198 -13.25 20.37 1.87
C PRO A 198 -13.82 20.38 0.45
N ASN A 199 -15.04 20.90 0.33
CA ASN A 199 -15.70 21.06 -0.94
C ASN A 199 -15.00 22.21 -1.68
N VAL A 200 -13.89 21.91 -2.36
CA VAL A 200 -13.19 22.87 -3.24
C VAL A 200 -14.01 23.15 -4.51
N THR A 201 -15.12 22.42 -4.71
CA THR A 201 -16.18 22.76 -5.65
C THR A 201 -17.34 23.42 -4.92
N GLY A 202 -17.19 24.69 -4.54
CA GLY A 202 -18.36 25.52 -4.25
C GLY A 202 -19.27 25.58 -5.48
N PRO A 203 -20.61 25.46 -5.33
CA PRO A 203 -21.51 25.56 -6.47
C PRO A 203 -21.54 27.01 -6.96
N GLY A 204 -21.00 27.25 -8.16
CA GLY A 204 -21.42 28.36 -9.03
C GLY A 204 -21.37 29.78 -8.46
N GLY A 205 -20.54 30.06 -7.45
CA GLY A 205 -20.26 31.44 -7.05
C GLY A 205 -19.61 32.15 -8.22
N ALA A 206 -20.22 33.24 -8.70
CA ALA A 206 -19.77 34.02 -9.84
C ALA A 206 -18.26 34.23 -9.76
N VAL A 207 -17.53 33.50 -10.61
CA VAL A 207 -16.08 33.64 -10.76
C VAL A 207 -15.90 35.04 -11.28
N SER A 208 -15.36 35.94 -10.46
CA SER A 208 -14.92 37.23 -10.94
C SER A 208 -14.00 36.96 -12.15
N PRO A 209 -14.27 37.50 -13.34
CA PRO A 209 -13.54 37.15 -14.55
C PRO A 209 -12.04 37.51 -14.48
N ASN A 210 -11.61 38.20 -13.41
CA ASN A 210 -10.21 38.55 -13.13
C ASN A 210 -9.55 37.68 -12.06
N ALA A 211 -10.21 36.63 -11.54
CA ALA A 211 -9.57 35.70 -10.62
C ALA A 211 -8.52 34.87 -11.38
N VAL A 212 -7.24 35.23 -11.21
CA VAL A 212 -6.09 34.48 -11.74
C VAL A 212 -6.24 33.04 -11.26
N SER A 213 -6.46 32.12 -12.19
CA SER A 213 -6.55 30.69 -11.85
C SER A 213 -5.24 30.28 -11.20
N PRO A 214 -5.27 29.66 -10.01
CA PRO A 214 -4.06 29.29 -9.30
C PRO A 214 -3.23 28.35 -10.19
N THR A 215 -1.91 28.57 -10.22
CA THR A 215 -0.99 27.66 -10.89
C THR A 215 -0.96 26.37 -10.08
N GLY A 216 -0.89 25.22 -10.75
CA GLY A 216 -0.87 23.95 -10.05
C GLY A 216 -0.17 22.84 -10.82
N VAL A 217 0.35 21.88 -10.06
CA VAL A 217 1.05 20.71 -10.56
C VAL A 217 0.56 19.47 -9.82
N VAL A 218 0.76 18.31 -10.43
CA VAL A 218 0.50 17.02 -9.81
C VAL A 218 1.79 16.22 -9.73
N LEU A 219 2.17 15.83 -8.53
CA LEU A 219 3.26 14.90 -8.28
C LEU A 219 2.67 13.49 -8.28
N VAL A 220 3.23 12.56 -9.06
CA VAL A 220 2.72 11.19 -9.18
C VAL A 220 3.85 10.22 -8.87
N ARG A 221 3.64 9.27 -7.95
CA ARG A 221 4.63 8.25 -7.62
C ARG A 221 4.66 7.15 -8.68
N ALA A 222 5.24 7.49 -9.83
CA ALA A 222 5.43 6.61 -10.97
C ALA A 222 6.61 7.07 -11.85
N PRO A 223 7.24 6.16 -12.62
CA PRO A 223 8.15 6.55 -13.69
C PRO A 223 7.45 7.42 -14.74
N VAL A 224 8.19 8.33 -15.38
CA VAL A 224 7.67 9.30 -16.36
C VAL A 224 6.83 8.65 -17.44
N ALA A 225 7.31 7.55 -18.03
CA ALA A 225 6.58 6.85 -19.09
C ALA A 225 5.20 6.35 -18.62
N THR A 226 5.09 5.91 -17.37
CA THR A 226 3.83 5.46 -16.79
C THR A 226 2.94 6.64 -16.41
N ALA A 227 3.48 7.68 -15.78
CA ALA A 227 2.73 8.88 -15.45
C ALA A 227 2.19 9.59 -16.72
N ALA A 228 2.98 9.67 -17.78
CA ALA A 228 2.58 10.25 -19.06
C ALA A 228 1.54 9.40 -19.81
N ALA A 229 1.52 8.08 -19.59
CA ALA A 229 0.47 7.23 -20.13
C ALA A 229 -0.90 7.54 -19.49
N ASP A 230 -0.90 7.78 -18.17
CA ASP A 230 -2.10 8.11 -17.40
C ASP A 230 -2.49 9.58 -17.56
N ALA A 231 -1.55 10.46 -17.87
CA ALA A 231 -1.78 11.88 -18.18
C ALA A 231 -2.88 12.08 -19.21
N ALA A 232 -3.00 11.20 -20.20
CA ALA A 232 -4.06 11.29 -21.19
C ALA A 232 -5.48 11.21 -20.58
N LEU A 233 -5.65 10.53 -19.43
CA LEU A 233 -6.93 10.40 -18.72
C LEU A 233 -7.43 11.72 -18.14
N THR A 234 -6.52 12.66 -17.89
CA THR A 234 -6.87 14.00 -17.42
C THR A 234 -7.59 14.81 -18.53
N GLY A 235 -7.39 14.48 -19.80
CA GLY A 235 -7.98 15.21 -20.93
C GLY A 235 -7.36 16.59 -21.20
N GLN A 236 -6.28 16.94 -20.50
CA GLN A 236 -5.47 18.14 -20.72
C GLN A 236 -4.18 17.83 -21.49
N SER A 237 -3.66 18.84 -22.18
CA SER A 237 -2.30 18.79 -22.74
C SER A 237 -1.31 19.13 -21.62
N ALA A 238 -0.25 18.35 -21.47
CA ALA A 238 0.59 18.45 -20.29
C ALA A 238 1.99 17.88 -20.50
N TRP A 239 2.93 18.41 -19.73
CA TRP A 239 4.27 17.85 -19.61
C TRP A 239 4.35 16.92 -18.41
N THR A 240 5.03 15.79 -18.59
CA THR A 240 5.39 14.90 -17.49
C THR A 240 6.91 14.78 -17.43
N VAL A 241 7.49 15.08 -16.27
CA VAL A 241 8.94 15.22 -16.08
C VAL A 241 9.38 14.37 -14.89
N SER A 242 10.55 13.74 -14.99
CA SER A 242 11.12 13.01 -13.84
C SER A 242 11.64 14.02 -12.84
N LEU A 243 11.33 13.83 -11.57
CA LEU A 243 12.08 14.48 -10.51
C LEU A 243 13.37 13.65 -10.33
N ALA A 244 14.52 14.30 -10.52
CA ALA A 244 15.82 13.65 -10.75
C ALA A 244 16.25 12.67 -9.65
N ALA A 245 17.18 11.77 -10.01
CA ALA A 245 17.74 10.72 -9.15
C ALA A 245 18.46 11.25 -7.89
N ASP A 246 18.96 12.48 -7.94
CA ASP A 246 19.70 13.10 -6.82
C ASP A 246 18.76 13.70 -5.76
N SER A 247 17.44 13.63 -5.98
CA SER A 247 16.44 14.08 -5.01
C SER A 247 15.94 12.93 -4.14
N LEU A 248 15.49 13.25 -2.92
CA LEU A 248 14.76 12.28 -2.07
C LEU A 248 13.45 11.81 -2.72
N ALA A 249 13.01 12.47 -3.79
CA ALA A 249 11.80 12.15 -4.55
C ALA A 249 12.03 11.09 -5.66
N VAL A 250 12.98 10.17 -5.49
CA VAL A 250 13.18 9.05 -6.44
C VAL A 250 11.87 8.31 -6.70
N GLY A 251 11.50 8.20 -7.97
CA GLY A 251 10.27 7.53 -8.40
C GLY A 251 9.03 8.43 -8.45
N TRP A 252 9.18 9.74 -8.23
CA TRP A 252 8.14 10.73 -8.47
C TRP A 252 8.30 11.40 -9.85
N SER A 253 7.18 11.61 -10.53
CA SER A 253 7.09 12.41 -11.75
C SER A 253 6.24 13.65 -11.48
N LEU A 254 6.64 14.78 -12.03
CA LEU A 254 5.89 16.02 -12.03
C LEU A 254 5.04 16.10 -13.30
N HIS A 255 3.73 16.31 -13.14
CA HIS A 255 2.78 16.51 -14.21
C HIS A 255 2.22 17.93 -14.15
N LEU A 256 2.35 18.70 -15.24
CA LEU A 256 1.94 20.10 -15.30
C LEU A 256 1.20 20.42 -16.59
N TRP A 257 0.13 21.20 -16.47
CA TRP A 257 -0.66 21.67 -17.61
C TRP A 257 0.15 22.69 -18.42
N ASP A 258 0.11 22.57 -19.74
CA ASP A 258 0.92 23.41 -20.64
C ASP A 258 0.21 24.67 -21.15
N GLY A 259 -1.02 24.94 -20.67
CA GLY A 259 -1.85 26.04 -21.14
C GLY A 259 -2.76 25.68 -22.32
N ALA A 260 -2.60 24.51 -22.94
CA ALA A 260 -3.44 24.06 -24.04
C ALA A 260 -4.58 23.12 -23.58
N GLY A 261 -5.76 23.33 -24.14
CA GLY A 261 -6.96 22.59 -23.78
C GLY A 261 -7.75 23.21 -22.62
N ARG A 262 -8.70 22.46 -22.07
CA ARG A 262 -9.50 22.91 -20.93
C ARG A 262 -8.70 22.65 -19.66
N PRO A 263 -8.40 23.67 -18.84
CA PRO A 263 -7.70 23.46 -17.58
C PRO A 263 -8.51 22.51 -16.70
N VAL A 264 -7.84 21.52 -16.13
CA VAL A 264 -8.41 20.60 -15.14
C VAL A 264 -7.92 21.03 -13.77
N PRO A 265 -8.80 21.16 -12.76
CA PRO A 265 -8.36 21.46 -11.40
C PRO A 265 -7.29 20.45 -10.94
N PRO A 266 -6.18 20.89 -10.31
CA PRO A 266 -5.09 20.00 -9.92
C PRO A 266 -5.54 18.77 -9.11
N VAL A 267 -6.56 18.93 -8.26
CA VAL A 267 -7.13 17.82 -7.47
C VAL A 267 -7.82 16.78 -8.36
N ALA A 268 -8.55 17.19 -9.39
CA ALA A 268 -9.19 16.27 -10.33
C ALA A 268 -8.17 15.58 -11.24
N ALA A 269 -7.11 16.30 -11.63
CA ALA A 269 -5.98 15.71 -12.35
C ALA A 269 -5.25 14.68 -11.47
N ALA A 270 -5.03 14.97 -10.19
CA ALA A 270 -4.44 14.03 -9.24
C ALA A 270 -5.31 12.80 -9.04
N ASP A 271 -6.63 12.93 -8.92
CA ASP A 271 -7.53 11.78 -8.81
C ASP A 271 -7.47 10.86 -10.05
N ALA A 272 -7.46 11.45 -11.25
CA ALA A 272 -7.29 10.71 -12.49
C ALA A 272 -5.93 9.99 -12.59
N LEU A 273 -4.86 10.60 -12.05
CA LEU A 273 -3.50 10.05 -12.08
C LEU A 273 -3.20 9.09 -10.93
N ALA A 274 -3.92 9.22 -9.81
CA ALA A 274 -3.67 8.46 -8.60
C ALA A 274 -4.01 6.98 -8.81
N LEU A 275 -5.06 6.61 -9.53
CA LEU A 275 -5.43 5.20 -9.84
C LEU A 275 -5.13 4.18 -8.70
N ASN A 276 -3.92 3.61 -8.66
CA ASN A 276 -3.44 2.68 -7.62
C ASN A 276 -2.11 3.10 -6.97
N ARG A 277 -1.77 4.38 -6.98
CA ARG A 277 -0.50 4.96 -6.55
C ARG A 277 -0.72 6.31 -5.86
N PRO A 278 0.18 6.73 -4.96
CA PRO A 278 0.12 8.07 -4.41
C PRO A 278 0.30 9.14 -5.49
N ALA A 279 -0.53 10.18 -5.42
CA ALA A 279 -0.40 11.43 -6.14
C ALA A 279 -0.62 12.60 -5.17
N VAL A 280 0.02 13.73 -5.44
CA VAL A 280 -0.14 14.96 -4.66
C VAL A 280 -0.44 16.10 -5.62
N ALA A 281 -1.65 16.66 -5.53
CA ALA A 281 -1.99 17.91 -6.20
C ALA A 281 -1.42 19.06 -5.37
N CYS A 282 -0.68 19.97 -5.98
CA CYS A 282 -0.22 21.21 -5.37
C CYS A 282 -0.75 22.40 -6.18
N TRP A 283 -1.17 23.47 -5.51
CA TRP A 283 -1.60 24.70 -6.16
C TRP A 283 -1.13 25.92 -5.39
N TRP A 284 -0.93 27.04 -6.09
CA TRP A 284 -0.53 28.30 -5.49
C TRP A 284 -0.90 29.53 -6.32
N SER A 285 -0.97 30.64 -5.60
CA SER A 285 -1.08 32.03 -6.04
C SER A 285 -0.42 32.91 -4.96
N PRO A 286 -0.29 34.24 -5.16
CA PRO A 286 0.25 35.13 -4.13
C PRO A 286 -0.52 35.09 -2.80
N GLU A 287 -1.81 34.73 -2.83
CA GLU A 287 -2.73 34.77 -1.68
C GLU A 287 -3.10 33.39 -1.13
N LEU A 288 -2.88 32.32 -1.89
CA LEU A 288 -3.34 30.98 -1.56
C LEU A 288 -2.28 29.96 -1.96
N ALA A 289 -2.04 28.95 -1.14
CA ALA A 289 -1.29 27.78 -1.55
C ALA A 289 -1.80 26.56 -0.82
N GLY A 290 -1.69 25.38 -1.42
CA GLY A 290 -2.16 24.17 -0.77
C GLY A 290 -1.76 22.91 -1.51
N PHE A 291 -2.11 21.79 -0.88
CA PHE A 291 -1.98 20.48 -1.49
C PHE A 291 -3.09 19.52 -1.06
N VAL A 292 -3.33 18.50 -1.88
CA VAL A 292 -4.13 17.33 -1.55
C VAL A 292 -3.32 16.08 -1.87
N VAL A 293 -3.18 15.20 -0.88
CA VAL A 293 -2.64 13.85 -1.05
C VAL A 293 -3.78 12.92 -1.46
N VAL A 294 -3.62 12.26 -2.59
CA VAL A 294 -4.60 11.36 -3.20
C VAL A 294 -3.96 9.99 -3.40
N HIS A 295 -4.62 8.93 -2.93
CA HIS A 295 -4.21 7.55 -3.24
C HIS A 295 -5.23 6.89 -4.18
N ARG A 296 -6.42 6.60 -3.66
CA ARG A 296 -7.64 6.28 -4.45
C ARG A 296 -8.79 7.25 -4.20
N ARG A 297 -8.56 8.11 -3.21
CA ARG A 297 -9.42 9.16 -2.69
C ARG A 297 -8.51 10.14 -1.95
N PRO A 298 -8.95 11.38 -1.75
CA PRO A 298 -8.25 12.32 -0.88
C PRO A 298 -8.06 11.72 0.52
N VAL A 299 -6.83 11.66 1.00
CA VAL A 299 -6.49 11.14 2.35
C VAL A 299 -6.04 12.25 3.29
N ALA A 300 -5.50 13.33 2.73
CA ALA A 300 -5.09 14.52 3.46
C ALA A 300 -5.12 15.74 2.54
N ALA A 301 -5.36 16.91 3.12
CA ALA A 301 -5.29 18.19 2.44
C ALA A 301 -4.84 19.26 3.42
N HIS A 302 -4.17 20.29 2.90
CA HIS A 302 -3.80 21.47 3.66
C HIS A 302 -3.81 22.68 2.76
N GLU A 303 -4.20 23.83 3.31
CA GLU A 303 -4.29 25.10 2.57
C GLU A 303 -3.82 26.26 3.47
N TRP A 304 -2.95 27.10 2.94
CA TRP A 304 -2.50 28.36 3.52
C TRP A 304 -3.19 29.53 2.83
N GLY A 305 -3.57 30.54 3.61
CA GLY A 305 -4.29 31.73 3.14
C GLY A 305 -5.77 31.48 2.81
N GLY A 306 -6.21 30.22 2.78
CA GLY A 306 -7.56 29.85 2.42
C GLY A 306 -8.53 29.73 3.59
N ARG A 307 -9.76 29.31 3.26
CA ARG A 307 -10.86 29.17 4.24
C ARG A 307 -11.05 27.73 4.73
N ALA A 308 -10.26 26.79 4.23
CA ALA A 308 -10.35 25.40 4.66
C ALA A 308 -10.09 25.31 6.18
N PRO A 309 -10.95 24.60 6.95
CA PRO A 309 -10.73 24.45 8.38
C PRO A 309 -9.48 23.60 8.63
N VAL A 310 -8.44 24.24 9.14
CA VAL A 310 -7.18 23.60 9.55
C VAL A 310 -7.26 23.31 11.05
N THR A 311 -7.43 22.03 11.42
CA THR A 311 -7.34 21.60 12.83
C THR A 311 -5.94 21.06 13.12
N PRO A 312 -5.47 21.06 14.38
CA PRO A 312 -4.20 20.45 14.76
C PRO A 312 -4.08 18.99 14.33
N GLU A 313 -5.18 18.22 14.35
CA GLU A 313 -5.25 16.82 13.96
C GLU A 313 -5.23 16.64 12.44
N SER A 314 -5.99 17.44 11.68
CA SER A 314 -5.98 17.37 10.21
C SER A 314 -4.59 17.73 9.66
N THR A 315 -3.97 18.75 10.27
CA THR A 315 -2.61 19.18 9.95
C THR A 315 -1.57 18.09 10.23
N ALA A 316 -1.64 17.47 11.41
CA ALA A 316 -0.70 16.39 11.76
C ALA A 316 -0.91 15.14 10.90
N ARG A 317 -2.16 14.84 10.51
CA ARG A 317 -2.47 13.78 9.55
C ARG A 317 -1.86 14.08 8.18
N ALA A 318 -2.02 15.31 7.69
CA ALA A 318 -1.45 15.74 6.42
C ALA A 318 0.08 15.68 6.42
N GLY A 319 0.72 16.18 7.48
CA GLY A 319 2.18 16.11 7.61
C GLY A 319 2.73 14.69 7.63
N ARG A 320 2.08 13.77 8.35
CA ARG A 320 2.48 12.35 8.38
C ARG A 320 2.25 11.65 7.03
N ALA A 321 1.09 11.87 6.39
CA ALA A 321 0.78 11.24 5.11
C ALA A 321 1.82 11.66 4.05
N LEU A 322 2.11 12.96 3.97
CA LEU A 322 3.08 13.51 3.03
C LEU A 322 4.50 12.99 3.30
N ALA A 323 4.96 13.06 4.55
CA ALA A 323 6.29 12.56 4.93
C ALA A 323 6.44 11.05 4.67
N GLY A 324 5.38 10.28 4.90
CA GLY A 324 5.35 8.84 4.60
C GLY A 324 5.44 8.54 3.10
N ASP A 325 4.65 9.25 2.28
CA ASP A 325 4.63 9.05 0.83
C ASP A 325 5.96 9.43 0.14
N PHE A 326 6.64 10.46 0.65
CA PHE A 326 7.96 10.89 0.18
C PHE A 326 9.13 10.14 0.84
N GLY A 327 8.87 9.17 1.71
CA GLY A 327 9.92 8.35 2.33
C GLY A 327 10.82 9.12 3.30
N VAL A 328 10.33 10.23 3.87
CA VAL A 328 11.03 11.08 4.85
C VAL A 328 10.31 11.11 6.20
N PRO A 329 10.03 9.96 6.84
CA PRO A 329 9.23 9.91 8.07
C PRO A 329 9.84 10.74 9.21
N ASP A 330 11.17 10.86 9.27
CA ASP A 330 11.89 11.66 10.27
C ASP A 330 11.60 13.17 10.13
N GLN A 331 11.11 13.61 8.97
CA GLN A 331 10.68 14.99 8.71
C GLN A 331 9.22 15.26 9.07
N ALA A 332 8.44 14.25 9.49
CA ALA A 332 7.00 14.42 9.75
C ALA A 332 6.67 15.51 10.79
N VAL A 333 7.53 15.67 11.80
CA VAL A 333 7.40 16.72 12.83
C VAL A 333 7.67 18.10 12.22
N HIS A 334 8.74 18.27 11.44
CA HIS A 334 9.08 19.53 10.77
C HIS A 334 8.01 19.93 9.74
N VAL A 335 7.53 18.96 8.95
CA VAL A 335 6.43 19.18 8.01
C VAL A 335 5.19 19.63 8.77
N THR A 336 4.78 18.91 9.83
CA THR A 336 3.60 19.30 10.63
C THR A 336 3.75 20.68 11.26
N ALA A 337 4.94 21.02 11.76
CA ALA A 337 5.23 22.34 12.32
C ALA A 337 5.08 23.43 11.25
N LEU A 338 5.60 23.20 10.03
CA LEU A 338 5.44 24.11 8.90
C LEU A 338 3.97 24.29 8.50
N LEU A 339 3.20 23.20 8.41
CA LEU A 339 1.79 23.29 8.05
C LEU A 339 0.97 24.11 9.06
N ARG A 340 1.37 24.14 10.34
CA ARG A 340 0.72 24.96 11.38
C ARG A 340 1.07 26.44 11.32
N ARG A 341 2.05 26.84 10.52
CA ARG A 341 2.44 28.25 10.38
C ARG A 341 1.41 28.99 9.53
N THR A 342 0.78 29.98 10.14
CA THR A 342 -0.14 30.92 9.47
C THR A 342 0.48 32.29 9.24
N ASP A 343 1.71 32.51 9.71
CA ASP A 343 2.43 33.78 9.69
C ASP A 343 3.23 34.01 8.40
N ARG A 344 3.24 33.04 7.49
CA ARG A 344 4.04 33.08 6.25
C ARG A 344 3.19 33.36 5.03
N ASN A 345 3.83 33.94 4.00
CA ASN A 345 3.24 33.97 2.67
C ASN A 345 2.95 32.52 2.21
N PRO A 346 1.76 32.23 1.67
CA PRO A 346 1.38 30.87 1.27
C PRO A 346 2.36 30.21 0.28
N THR A 347 2.87 30.97 -0.69
CA THR A 347 3.82 30.43 -1.68
C THR A 347 5.17 30.10 -1.02
N ASP A 348 5.63 30.93 -0.08
CA ASP A 348 6.87 30.66 0.68
C ASP A 348 6.73 29.43 1.57
N ALA A 349 5.57 29.24 2.20
CA ALA A 349 5.29 28.05 3.00
C ALA A 349 5.30 26.77 2.13
N LEU A 350 4.72 26.83 0.93
CA LEU A 350 4.78 25.72 -0.03
C LEU A 350 6.21 25.48 -0.55
N ALA A 351 7.02 26.52 -0.74
CA ALA A 351 8.42 26.41 -1.14
C ALA A 351 9.29 25.74 -0.07
N GLU A 352 9.07 26.07 1.20
CA GLU A 352 9.72 25.39 2.31
C GLU A 352 9.26 23.94 2.44
N LEU A 353 7.98 23.66 2.19
CA LEU A 353 7.46 22.29 2.17
C LEU A 353 8.18 21.47 1.09
N PHE A 354 8.34 22.03 -0.12
CA PHE A 354 9.05 21.36 -1.20
C PHE A 354 10.49 21.07 -0.81
N ALA A 355 11.19 22.03 -0.18
CA ALA A 355 12.55 21.81 0.32
C ALA A 355 12.62 20.67 1.37
N LEU A 356 11.68 20.60 2.31
CA LEU A 356 11.61 19.52 3.31
C LEU A 356 11.38 18.13 2.69
N LEU A 357 10.67 18.07 1.56
CA LEU A 357 10.40 16.84 0.82
C LEU A 357 11.50 16.50 -0.21
N GLY A 358 12.54 17.34 -0.32
CA GLY A 358 13.58 17.21 -1.34
C GLY A 358 13.08 17.49 -2.77
N LEU A 359 11.97 18.22 -2.92
CA LEU A 359 11.44 18.67 -4.20
C LEU A 359 12.14 19.95 -4.67
N PRO A 360 12.33 20.12 -5.98
CA PRO A 360 12.96 21.32 -6.51
C PRO A 360 12.09 22.56 -6.34
N ARG A 361 12.71 23.68 -5.93
CA ARG A 361 12.02 24.97 -5.76
C ARG A 361 11.44 25.56 -7.04
N PHE A 362 12.05 25.29 -8.20
CA PHE A 362 11.55 25.80 -9.48
C PHE A 362 10.14 25.29 -9.81
N ALA A 363 9.66 24.23 -9.15
CA ALA A 363 8.31 23.71 -9.33
C ALA A 363 7.21 24.69 -8.86
N LEU A 364 7.58 25.84 -8.27
CA LEU A 364 6.69 26.94 -7.89
C LEU A 364 6.78 28.17 -8.81
N ALA A 365 7.46 28.04 -9.96
CA ALA A 365 7.51 29.10 -10.97
C ALA A 365 6.12 29.37 -11.59
N THR A 366 5.98 30.44 -12.34
CA THR A 366 4.72 30.73 -13.03
C THR A 366 4.42 29.65 -14.09
N GLY A 367 3.16 29.49 -14.50
CA GLY A 367 2.76 28.51 -15.52
C GLY A 367 3.66 28.52 -16.78
N PRO A 368 3.89 29.68 -17.44
CA PRO A 368 4.76 29.76 -18.62
C PRO A 368 6.23 29.37 -18.35
N GLU A 369 6.76 29.74 -17.19
CA GLU A 369 8.12 29.37 -16.78
C GLU A 369 8.25 27.86 -16.53
N LEU A 370 7.25 27.26 -15.88
CA LEU A 370 7.20 25.81 -15.67
C LEU A 370 7.16 25.05 -16.99
N VAL A 371 6.37 25.51 -17.96
CA VAL A 371 6.29 24.87 -19.28
C VAL A 371 7.62 24.96 -20.02
N THR A 372 8.26 26.14 -19.99
CA THR A 372 9.57 26.36 -20.60
C THR A 372 10.63 25.47 -19.96
N TRP A 373 10.65 25.40 -18.62
CA TRP A 373 11.55 24.52 -17.87
C TRP A 373 11.30 23.04 -18.19
N ALA A 374 10.04 22.61 -18.25
CA ALA A 374 9.66 21.22 -18.49
C ALA A 374 10.05 20.76 -19.88
N ALA A 375 9.84 21.61 -20.89
CA ALA A 375 10.26 21.35 -22.27
C ALA A 375 11.78 21.23 -22.41
N ALA A 376 12.55 21.88 -21.52
CA ALA A 376 14.01 21.81 -21.50
C ALA A 376 14.55 20.57 -20.75
N GLN A 377 13.72 19.84 -20.00
CA GLN A 377 14.21 18.70 -19.22
C GLN A 377 14.47 17.47 -20.09
N PRO A 378 15.62 16.80 -19.92
CA PRO A 378 15.87 15.53 -20.57
C PRO A 378 14.85 14.51 -20.08
N HIS A 379 14.30 13.72 -21.01
CA HIS A 379 13.26 12.71 -20.76
C HIS A 379 11.87 13.26 -20.37
N ALA A 380 11.64 14.56 -20.50
CA ALA A 380 10.28 15.09 -20.41
C ALA A 380 9.41 14.48 -21.53
N VAL A 381 8.19 14.09 -21.19
CA VAL A 381 7.20 13.57 -22.13
C VAL A 381 6.04 14.54 -22.22
N HIS A 382 5.86 15.12 -23.40
CA HIS A 382 4.67 15.88 -23.73
C HIS A 382 3.52 14.92 -24.08
N THR A 383 2.37 15.14 -23.46
CA THR A 383 1.14 14.42 -23.76
C THR A 383 0.16 15.40 -24.36
N GLU A 384 -0.02 15.32 -25.67
CA GLU A 384 -1.04 16.08 -26.39
C GLU A 384 -2.45 15.73 -25.87
N ARG A 385 -3.36 16.70 -26.02
CA ARG A 385 -4.77 16.48 -25.74
C ARG A 385 -5.32 15.37 -26.64
N LEU A 386 -5.69 14.26 -26.01
CA LEU A 386 -6.40 13.17 -26.67
C LEU A 386 -7.88 13.25 -26.33
N GLY A 387 -8.75 12.98 -27.32
CA GLY A 387 -10.15 12.67 -27.04
C GLY A 387 -10.24 11.47 -26.09
N MET A 388 -11.27 11.41 -25.24
CA MET A 388 -11.41 10.39 -24.19
C MET A 388 -11.16 8.96 -24.69
N PHE A 389 -11.69 8.58 -25.85
CA PHE A 389 -11.45 7.26 -26.44
C PHE A 389 -9.98 7.02 -26.85
N ALA A 390 -9.32 8.04 -27.41
CA ALA A 390 -7.90 7.96 -27.76
C ALA A 390 -7.02 7.90 -26.51
N ALA A 391 -7.39 8.63 -25.45
CA ALA A 391 -6.73 8.59 -24.15
C ALA A 391 -6.82 7.20 -23.50
N VAL A 392 -8.02 6.63 -23.42
CA VAL A 392 -8.23 5.26 -22.91
C VAL A 392 -7.44 4.26 -23.75
N ARG A 393 -7.50 4.34 -25.09
CA ARG A 393 -6.75 3.44 -25.98
C ARG A 393 -5.23 3.55 -25.77
N ARG A 394 -4.70 4.76 -25.52
CA ARG A 394 -3.28 5.00 -25.27
C ARG A 394 -2.86 4.47 -23.89
N SER A 395 -3.60 4.79 -22.83
CA SER A 395 -3.34 4.29 -21.47
C SER A 395 -3.34 2.75 -21.45
N VAL A 396 -4.33 2.14 -22.10
CA VAL A 396 -4.44 0.67 -22.21
C VAL A 396 -3.28 0.03 -23.01
N ARG A 397 -2.71 0.73 -23.99
CA ARG A 397 -1.54 0.26 -24.76
C ARG A 397 -0.22 0.44 -24.01
N ALA A 398 -0.11 1.50 -23.22
CA ALA A 398 1.07 1.84 -22.46
C ALA A 398 1.12 1.18 -21.08
N ALA A 399 -0.01 0.62 -20.61
CA ALA A 399 -0.05 -0.19 -19.41
C ALA A 399 1.05 -1.27 -19.47
N PRO A 400 1.89 -1.39 -18.42
CA PRO A 400 2.95 -2.38 -18.40
C PRO A 400 2.38 -3.76 -18.68
N ALA A 401 3.17 -4.59 -19.38
CA ALA A 401 2.78 -5.97 -19.66
C ALA A 401 2.23 -6.61 -18.37
N PRO A 402 1.06 -7.27 -18.44
CA PRO A 402 0.30 -7.61 -17.27
C PRO A 402 1.19 -8.46 -16.35
N SER A 403 1.19 -8.13 -15.05
CA SER A 403 2.14 -8.68 -14.09
C SER A 403 2.17 -10.21 -14.13
N THR A 404 3.28 -10.83 -13.75
CA THR A 404 3.44 -12.30 -13.70
C THR A 404 2.31 -13.04 -12.97
N VAL A 405 1.60 -12.35 -12.06
CA VAL A 405 0.38 -12.83 -11.39
C VAL A 405 -0.77 -13.09 -12.38
N SER A 406 -0.96 -12.24 -13.38
CA SER A 406 -1.95 -12.44 -14.44
C SER A 406 -1.58 -13.61 -15.38
N LEU A 407 -0.27 -13.83 -15.59
CA LEU A 407 0.25 -14.94 -16.40
C LEU A 407 0.02 -16.29 -15.72
N ARG A 408 -0.04 -16.34 -14.38
CA ARG A 408 -0.33 -17.54 -13.59
C ARG A 408 -1.80 -17.86 -13.37
N ARG A 409 -2.74 -17.12 -13.98
CA ARG A 409 -4.16 -17.47 -13.85
C ARG A 409 -4.41 -18.87 -14.43
N PRO A 410 -4.99 -19.80 -13.66
CA PRO A 410 -5.27 -21.16 -14.13
C PRO A 410 -6.08 -21.15 -15.43
N LEU A 411 -5.87 -22.14 -16.30
CA LEU A 411 -6.58 -22.28 -17.57
C LEU A 411 -8.11 -22.22 -17.38
N TRP A 412 -8.63 -22.88 -16.34
CA TRP A 412 -10.07 -22.89 -16.03
C TRP A 412 -10.63 -21.48 -15.81
N TYR A 413 -9.87 -20.59 -15.17
CA TYR A 413 -10.30 -19.21 -14.93
C TYR A 413 -10.44 -18.43 -16.24
N ARG A 414 -9.55 -18.68 -17.22
CA ARG A 414 -9.65 -18.07 -18.55
C ARG A 414 -10.86 -18.60 -19.31
N LEU A 415 -11.13 -19.89 -19.23
CA LEU A 415 -12.32 -20.50 -19.85
C LEU A 415 -13.60 -19.92 -19.27
N VAL A 416 -13.69 -19.80 -17.93
CA VAL A 416 -14.84 -19.18 -17.26
C VAL A 416 -15.01 -17.72 -17.70
N ASN A 417 -13.95 -16.92 -17.68
CA ASN A 417 -14.04 -15.52 -18.16
C ASN A 417 -14.41 -15.43 -19.64
N GLY A 418 -14.00 -16.40 -20.47
CA GLY A 418 -14.39 -16.44 -21.87
C GLY A 418 -15.85 -16.77 -22.08
N ALA A 419 -16.36 -17.76 -21.34
CA ALA A 419 -17.79 -18.08 -21.36
C ALA A 419 -18.62 -16.86 -20.92
N VAL A 420 -18.20 -16.19 -19.83
CA VAL A 420 -18.87 -14.97 -19.35
C VAL A 420 -18.78 -13.85 -20.39
N ALA A 421 -17.63 -13.64 -21.06
CA ALA A 421 -17.50 -12.65 -22.12
C ALA A 421 -18.48 -12.90 -23.28
N VAL A 422 -18.67 -14.15 -23.69
CA VAL A 422 -19.62 -14.51 -24.77
C VAL A 422 -21.05 -14.22 -24.33
N VAL A 423 -21.44 -14.65 -23.12
CA VAL A 423 -22.79 -14.38 -22.58
C VAL A 423 -23.05 -12.87 -22.51
N MET A 424 -22.08 -12.10 -22.02
CA MET A 424 -22.21 -10.64 -21.92
C MET A 424 -22.25 -9.97 -23.30
N ALA A 425 -21.51 -10.49 -24.30
CA ALA A 425 -21.58 -9.99 -25.67
C ALA A 425 -22.97 -10.19 -26.29
N LEU A 426 -23.58 -11.37 -26.09
CA LEU A 426 -24.93 -11.65 -26.56
C LEU A 426 -25.97 -10.78 -25.84
N ALA A 427 -25.84 -10.61 -24.51
CA ALA A 427 -26.70 -9.72 -23.74
C ALA A 427 -26.58 -8.27 -24.24
N THR A 428 -25.35 -7.81 -24.52
CA THR A 428 -25.10 -6.47 -25.07
C THR A 428 -25.72 -6.31 -26.46
N ALA A 429 -25.65 -7.34 -27.32
CA ALA A 429 -26.33 -7.32 -28.62
C ALA A 429 -27.85 -7.22 -28.47
N GLY A 430 -28.44 -7.93 -27.50
CA GLY A 430 -29.86 -7.78 -27.14
C GLY A 430 -30.21 -6.35 -26.70
N LEU A 431 -29.38 -5.73 -25.86
CA LEU A 431 -29.54 -4.33 -25.45
C LEU A 431 -29.46 -3.37 -26.64
N VAL A 432 -28.59 -3.63 -27.63
CA VAL A 432 -28.52 -2.82 -28.86
C VAL A 432 -29.82 -2.88 -29.65
N LEU A 433 -30.43 -4.07 -29.77
CA LEU A 433 -31.71 -4.24 -30.46
C LEU A 433 -32.84 -3.48 -29.76
N LEU A 434 -32.97 -3.64 -28.43
CA LEU A 434 -33.96 -2.92 -27.63
C LEU A 434 -33.76 -1.40 -27.68
N TRP A 435 -32.50 -0.94 -27.65
CA TRP A 435 -32.20 0.49 -27.79
C TRP A 435 -32.61 1.02 -29.16
N ARG A 436 -32.38 0.26 -30.23
CA ARG A 436 -32.77 0.63 -31.60
C ARG A 436 -34.28 0.72 -31.77
N GLU A 437 -35.04 -0.08 -31.04
CA GLU A 437 -36.51 -0.03 -30.99
C GLU A 437 -37.04 1.11 -30.09
N GLY A 438 -36.15 1.79 -29.35
CA GLY A 438 -36.52 2.88 -28.44
C GLY A 438 -37.02 2.41 -27.07
N GLU A 439 -36.97 1.11 -26.79
CA GLU A 439 -37.47 0.49 -25.55
C GLU A 439 -36.57 0.78 -24.33
N ILE A 440 -35.28 1.05 -24.56
CA ILE A 440 -34.33 1.34 -23.49
C ILE A 440 -33.41 2.53 -23.81
N ASN A 441 -32.79 3.10 -22.78
CA ASN A 441 -31.76 4.12 -22.92
C ASN A 441 -30.44 3.52 -23.41
N GLY A 442 -29.77 4.19 -24.35
CA GLY A 442 -28.47 3.78 -24.91
C GLY A 442 -27.34 3.65 -23.88
N TRP A 443 -27.48 4.23 -22.68
CA TRP A 443 -26.54 4.02 -21.57
C TRP A 443 -26.37 2.53 -21.20
N TRP A 444 -27.44 1.73 -21.27
CA TRP A 444 -27.38 0.30 -20.97
C TRP A 444 -26.52 -0.47 -21.98
N VAL A 445 -26.56 -0.06 -23.26
CA VAL A 445 -25.70 -0.62 -24.31
C VAL A 445 -24.23 -0.32 -24.01
N VAL A 446 -23.91 0.91 -23.60
CA VAL A 446 -22.54 1.30 -23.24
C VAL A 446 -22.04 0.48 -22.05
N LEU A 447 -22.86 0.33 -21.00
CA LEU A 447 -22.52 -0.48 -19.83
C LEU A 447 -22.28 -1.95 -20.19
N GLY A 448 -23.14 -2.53 -21.04
CA GLY A 448 -22.98 -3.89 -21.55
C GLY A 448 -21.68 -4.07 -22.34
N ALA A 449 -21.38 -3.13 -23.23
CA ALA A 449 -20.16 -3.15 -24.04
C ALA A 449 -18.89 -3.05 -23.19
N VAL A 450 -18.85 -2.14 -22.21
CA VAL A 450 -17.73 -2.00 -21.26
C VAL A 450 -17.53 -3.27 -20.45
N THR A 451 -18.62 -3.88 -19.96
CA THR A 451 -18.55 -5.11 -19.15
C THR A 451 -18.04 -6.28 -19.98
N THR A 452 -18.54 -6.43 -21.21
CA THR A 452 -18.06 -7.44 -22.18
C THR A 452 -16.58 -7.28 -22.47
N LEU A 453 -16.12 -6.05 -22.74
CA LEU A 453 -14.70 -5.76 -23.00
C LEU A 453 -13.82 -6.09 -21.79
N SER A 454 -14.29 -5.83 -20.57
CA SER A 454 -13.57 -6.18 -19.34
C SER A 454 -13.32 -7.69 -19.21
N TYR A 455 -14.34 -8.52 -19.48
CA TYR A 455 -14.17 -9.98 -19.46
C TYR A 455 -13.32 -10.48 -20.63
N ALA A 456 -13.53 -9.95 -21.83
CA ALA A 456 -12.74 -10.30 -23.01
C ALA A 456 -11.26 -9.92 -22.86
N TRP A 457 -10.95 -8.84 -22.12
CA TRP A 457 -9.57 -8.47 -21.81
C TRP A 457 -8.82 -9.56 -21.05
N GLY A 458 -9.52 -10.29 -20.19
CA GLY A 458 -8.98 -11.43 -19.44
C GLY A 458 -8.59 -12.65 -20.30
N LEU A 459 -9.02 -12.70 -21.57
CA LEU A 459 -8.72 -13.79 -22.50
C LEU A 459 -7.40 -13.62 -23.27
N ARG A 460 -6.74 -12.45 -23.18
CA ARG A 460 -5.53 -12.19 -23.98
C ARG A 460 -4.49 -13.29 -23.77
N PRO A 461 -4.05 -13.98 -24.85
CA PRO A 461 -2.96 -14.94 -24.74
C PRO A 461 -1.74 -14.25 -24.15
N ALA A 462 -1.09 -14.91 -23.19
CA ALA A 462 0.25 -14.53 -22.82
C ALA A 462 1.09 -14.54 -24.10
N ARG A 463 1.48 -13.37 -24.60
CA ARG A 463 2.48 -13.33 -25.68
C ARG A 463 3.71 -13.97 -25.10
N SER A 464 4.00 -15.20 -25.52
CA SER A 464 5.26 -15.87 -25.26
C SER A 464 6.35 -14.95 -25.79
N ARG A 465 6.96 -14.16 -24.90
CA ARG A 465 8.23 -13.52 -25.24
C ARG A 465 9.15 -14.69 -25.52
N ARG A 466 9.51 -14.88 -26.80
CA ARG A 466 10.66 -15.71 -27.12
C ARG A 466 11.80 -15.17 -26.27
N PRO A 467 12.51 -16.01 -25.51
CA PRO A 467 13.74 -15.58 -24.89
C PRO A 467 14.60 -14.97 -26.00
N SER A 468 14.97 -13.71 -25.84
CA SER A 468 15.95 -13.06 -26.68
C SER A 468 17.29 -13.67 -26.29
N ASP A 469 17.81 -14.54 -27.15
CA ASP A 469 19.20 -15.01 -27.13
C ASP A 469 20.18 -13.85 -27.34
#